data_AF-S7WTJ7-F1
#
_entry.id   AF-S7WTJ7-F1
#
_cell.length_a   1.000
_cell.length_b   1.000
_cell.length_c   1.000
_cell.angle_alpha   90.00
_cell.angle_beta   90.00
_cell.angle_gamma   90.00
#
_symmetry.space_group_name_H-M   'P 1'
#
loop_
_entity.id
_entity.type
_entity.pdbx_description
1 polymer ?
#
loop_
_entity_poly.entity_id
_entity_poly.type
_entity_poly.pdbx_seq_one_letter_code
_entity_poly.pdbx_strand_id
1 'polypeptide(L)'
;MIVLVFAFGIYRLYVGIERVSKDYLIIYNLKKGGVFDYLHKGQLFAMESEVDAAELKYSITPHRIKEMGMPVNRLAFSEETGNYKIALPGRRDVLLDKKTFLPVDLSGIELLFWKDGKWWRKEEFPLQGAISEGAIKITFNNKESPL
;
A
#
# COMPACT_ATOMS: atom_id res chain seq x y z
N MET A 1 4.15 -32.29 24.06
CA MET A 1 5.23 -31.52 23.38
C MET A 1 5.11 -31.54 21.86
N ILE A 2 5.01 -32.70 21.21
CA ILE A 2 4.91 -32.81 19.73
C ILE A 2 3.73 -32.02 19.14
N VAL A 3 2.56 -32.06 19.79
CA VAL A 3 1.35 -31.34 19.35
C VAL A 3 1.56 -29.81 19.30
N LEU A 4 2.31 -29.25 20.24
CA LEU A 4 2.62 -27.81 20.26
C LEU A 4 3.55 -27.41 19.13
N VAL A 5 4.52 -28.27 18.75
CA VAL A 5 5.43 -28.03 17.63
C VAL A 5 4.67 -28.03 16.30
N PHE A 6 3.76 -28.98 16.10
CA PHE A 6 2.91 -29.00 14.91
C PHE A 6 1.93 -27.82 14.85
N ALA A 7 1.31 -27.45 15.98
CA ALA A 7 0.44 -26.28 16.05
C ALA A 7 1.20 -24.99 15.71
N PHE A 8 2.43 -24.84 16.19
CA PHE A 8 3.27 -23.68 15.89
C PHE A 8 3.74 -23.65 14.42
N GLY A 9 4.03 -24.82 13.86
CA GLY A 9 4.38 -24.97 12.43
C GLY A 9 3.22 -24.61 11.50
N ILE A 10 2.02 -25.13 11.79
CA ILE A 10 0.78 -24.80 11.06
C ILE A 10 0.46 -23.31 11.22
N TYR A 11 0.61 -22.74 12.41
CA TYR A 11 0.38 -21.32 12.64
C TYR A 11 1.33 -20.44 11.81
N ARG A 12 2.62 -20.77 11.76
CA ARG A 12 3.59 -20.06 10.91
C ARG A 12 3.25 -20.17 9.42
N LEU A 13 2.84 -21.34 8.96
CA LEU A 13 2.40 -21.55 7.58
C LEU A 13 1.15 -20.72 7.26
N TYR A 14 0.16 -20.74 8.15
CA TYR A 14 -1.07 -19.96 8.00
C TYR A 14 -0.79 -18.45 7.93
N VAL A 15 0.04 -17.92 8.85
CA VAL A 15 0.46 -16.51 8.84
C VAL A 15 1.26 -16.16 7.56
N GLY A 16 2.09 -17.09 7.07
CA GLY A 16 2.81 -16.93 5.80
C GLY A 16 1.87 -16.85 4.59
N ILE A 17 0.86 -17.73 4.54
CA ILE A 17 -0.14 -17.76 3.46
C ILE A 17 -0.99 -16.49 3.46
N GLU A 18 -1.45 -16.03 4.64
CA GLU A 18 -2.18 -14.76 4.75
C GLU A 18 -1.37 -13.57 4.24
N ARG A 19 -0.06 -13.53 4.52
CA ARG A 19 0.84 -12.46 4.04
C ARG A 19 1.04 -12.49 2.52
N VAL A 20 1.08 -13.69 1.91
CA VAL A 20 1.21 -13.84 0.45
C VAL A 20 -0.08 -13.46 -0.29
N SER A 21 -1.24 -13.54 0.37
CA SER A 21 -2.54 -13.27 -0.26
C SER A 21 -2.91 -11.78 -0.36
N LYS A 22 -2.16 -10.87 0.27
CA LYS A 22 -2.52 -9.45 0.40
C LYS A 22 -1.79 -8.61 -0.64
N ASP A 23 -2.56 -8.11 -1.62
CA ASP A 23 -2.11 -7.14 -2.61
C ASP A 23 -2.64 -5.74 -2.22
N TYR A 24 -1.74 -4.83 -1.84
CA TYR A 24 -2.13 -3.46 -1.50
C TYR A 24 -1.02 -2.44 -1.75
N LEU A 25 -1.43 -1.25 -2.16
CA LEU A 25 -0.60 -0.07 -2.38
C LEU A 25 -0.84 0.92 -1.24
N ILE A 26 0.22 1.41 -0.61
CA ILE A 26 0.17 2.54 0.33
C ILE A 26 0.82 3.74 -0.33
N ILE A 27 0.11 4.86 -0.27
CA ILE A 27 0.54 6.16 -0.74
C ILE A 27 0.70 7.05 0.49
N TYR A 28 1.90 7.49 0.78
CA TYR A 28 2.16 8.43 1.87
C TYR A 28 2.05 9.84 1.32
N ASN A 29 1.12 10.63 1.86
CA ASN A 29 0.95 12.01 1.43
C ASN A 29 1.97 12.89 2.15
N LEU A 30 2.87 13.49 1.39
CA LEU A 30 3.92 14.36 1.90
C LEU A 30 3.68 15.81 1.47
N LYS A 31 4.29 16.76 2.17
CA LYS A 31 4.19 18.16 1.74
C LYS A 31 5.01 18.41 0.48
N LYS A 32 6.07 17.63 0.28
CA LYS A 32 6.91 17.64 -0.91
C LYS A 32 7.19 16.21 -1.36
N GLY A 33 6.84 15.93 -2.61
CA GLY A 33 7.05 14.62 -3.19
C GLY A 33 6.01 13.58 -2.77
N GLY A 34 6.35 12.32 -2.95
CA GLY A 34 5.47 11.19 -2.61
C GLY A 34 6.24 9.90 -2.41
N VAL A 35 5.73 9.05 -1.51
CA VAL A 35 6.24 7.69 -1.31
C VAL A 35 5.13 6.69 -1.57
N PHE A 36 5.46 5.68 -2.36
CA PHE A 36 4.57 4.62 -2.78
C PHE A 36 5.19 3.30 -2.39
N ASP A 37 4.47 2.50 -1.62
CA ASP A 37 4.88 1.15 -1.23
C ASP A 37 3.76 0.17 -1.62
N TYR A 38 4.07 -0.77 -2.52
CA TYR A 38 3.15 -1.80 -2.99
C TYR A 38 3.62 -3.18 -2.51
N LEU A 39 2.78 -3.88 -1.76
CA LEU A 39 3.01 -5.27 -1.38
C LEU A 39 2.30 -6.18 -2.38
N HIS A 40 3.05 -7.10 -2.98
CA HIS A 40 2.51 -8.14 -3.87
C HIS A 40 3.15 -9.48 -3.56
N LYS A 41 2.34 -10.47 -3.18
CA LYS A 41 2.80 -11.85 -2.91
C LYS A 41 4.02 -11.93 -1.97
N GLY A 42 4.05 -11.08 -0.95
CA GLY A 42 5.15 -11.00 0.02
C GLY A 42 6.42 -10.28 -0.47
N GLN A 43 6.38 -9.65 -1.65
CA GLN A 43 7.44 -8.78 -2.15
C GLN A 43 7.01 -7.32 -2.04
N LEU A 44 7.93 -6.46 -1.59
CA LEU A 44 7.70 -5.02 -1.48
C LEU A 44 8.27 -4.30 -2.70
N PHE A 45 7.45 -3.49 -3.35
CA PHE A 45 7.85 -2.60 -4.44
C PHE A 45 7.70 -1.16 -3.95
N ALA A 46 8.76 -0.37 -4.03
CA ALA A 46 8.79 0.98 -3.49
C ALA A 46 9.20 2.01 -4.53
N MET A 47 8.66 3.22 -4.41
CA MET A 47 9.08 4.40 -5.16
C MET A 47 9.02 5.63 -4.26
N GLU A 48 10.04 6.47 -4.39
CA GLU A 48 10.21 7.72 -3.65
C GLU A 48 10.50 8.80 -4.68
N SER A 49 9.71 9.88 -4.68
CA SER A 49 9.89 11.02 -5.59
C SER A 49 9.99 12.30 -4.77
N GLU A 50 11.06 13.07 -4.96
CA GLU A 50 11.24 14.42 -4.41
C GLU A 50 10.97 14.55 -2.89
N VAL A 51 11.32 13.52 -2.14
CA VAL A 51 11.03 13.42 -0.71
C VAL A 51 12.08 14.17 0.12
N ASP A 52 11.63 15.00 1.06
CA ASP A 52 12.49 15.56 2.10
C ASP A 52 12.94 14.44 3.08
N ALA A 53 14.25 14.35 3.34
CA ALA A 53 14.82 13.35 4.23
C ALA A 53 14.26 13.41 5.67
N ALA A 54 13.86 14.60 6.14
CA ALA A 54 13.21 14.76 7.44
C ALA A 54 11.78 14.21 7.43
N GLU A 55 10.99 14.48 6.39
CA GLU A 55 9.64 13.93 6.26
C GLU A 55 9.66 12.40 6.11
N LEU A 56 10.60 11.87 5.33
CA LEU A 56 10.79 10.42 5.21
C LEU A 56 11.09 9.77 6.57
N LYS A 57 11.98 10.37 7.36
CA LYS A 57 12.44 9.79 8.64
C LYS A 57 11.36 9.83 9.71
N TYR A 58 10.65 10.95 9.85
CA TYR A 58 9.74 11.17 10.97
C TYR A 58 8.28 10.86 10.65
N SER A 59 7.85 10.99 9.39
CA SER A 59 6.44 10.79 9.00
C SER A 59 6.18 9.46 8.31
N ILE A 60 7.18 8.88 7.61
CA ILE A 60 6.98 7.66 6.81
C ILE A 60 7.62 6.43 7.44
N THR A 61 8.92 6.50 7.75
CA THR A 61 9.70 5.34 8.20
C THR A 61 9.05 4.56 9.36
N PRO A 62 8.45 5.21 10.38
CA PRO A 62 7.78 4.49 11.47
C PRO A 62 6.53 3.70 11.05
N HIS A 63 5.92 4.06 9.92
CA HIS A 63 4.67 3.49 9.41
C HIS A 63 4.86 2.74 8.10
N ARG A 64 6.11 2.53 7.70
CA ARG A 64 6.47 1.89 6.44
C ARG A 64 6.31 0.38 6.53
N ILE A 65 5.84 -0.25 5.46
CA ILE A 65 5.65 -1.72 5.38
C ILE A 65 6.98 -2.48 5.45
N LYS A 66 8.13 -1.82 5.50
CA LYS A 66 9.47 -2.45 5.58
C LYS A 66 9.60 -3.30 6.84
N GLU A 67 9.11 -4.53 6.81
CA GLU A 67 9.47 -5.55 7.78
C GLU A 67 10.91 -5.99 7.52
N MET A 68 11.68 -6.18 8.59
CA MET A 68 13.06 -6.65 8.50
C MET A 68 13.15 -7.92 7.64
N GLY A 69 14.01 -7.90 6.61
CA GLY A 69 14.30 -9.04 5.76
C GLY A 69 13.47 -9.16 4.47
N MET A 70 12.53 -8.25 4.19
CA MET A 70 11.82 -8.24 2.90
C MET A 70 12.68 -7.61 1.78
N PRO A 71 12.81 -8.27 0.61
CA PRO A 71 13.45 -7.68 -0.56
C PRO A 71 12.59 -6.52 -1.09
N VAL A 72 13.24 -5.39 -1.40
CA VAL A 72 12.59 -4.19 -1.93
C VAL A 72 12.96 -4.00 -3.40
N ASN A 73 11.96 -4.09 -4.26
CA ASN A 73 12.06 -3.80 -5.69
C ASN A 73 11.64 -2.36 -6.00
N ARG A 74 12.05 -1.82 -7.14
CA ARG A 74 11.58 -0.51 -7.59
C ARG A 74 10.20 -0.62 -8.25
N LEU A 75 9.29 0.28 -7.90
CA LEU A 75 8.00 0.44 -8.57
C LEU A 75 8.17 1.32 -9.82
N ALA A 76 7.52 0.95 -10.92
CA ALA A 76 7.53 1.76 -12.14
C ALA A 76 6.43 2.83 -12.07
N PHE A 77 6.83 4.08 -12.32
CA PHE A 77 5.98 5.26 -12.23
C PHE A 77 6.19 6.13 -13.46
N SER A 78 5.10 6.66 -14.00
CA SER A 78 5.12 7.59 -15.13
C SER A 78 4.07 8.67 -14.93
N GLU A 79 4.36 9.85 -15.47
CA GLU A 79 3.47 10.99 -15.42
C GLU A 79 2.69 11.12 -16.73
N GLU A 80 1.36 11.11 -16.67
CA GLU A 80 0.46 11.32 -17.80
C GLU A 80 -0.28 12.67 -17.65
N THR A 81 -1.03 13.09 -18.66
CA THR A 81 -1.78 14.36 -18.60
C THR A 81 -2.85 14.29 -17.49
N GLY A 82 -2.64 15.01 -16.40
CA GLY A 82 -3.57 15.09 -15.27
C GLY A 82 -3.46 13.95 -14.23
N ASN A 83 -2.81 12.83 -14.58
CA ASN A 83 -2.71 11.64 -13.72
C ASN A 83 -1.28 11.13 -13.55
N TYR A 84 -1.04 10.41 -12.46
CA TYR A 84 0.12 9.53 -12.30
C TYR A 84 -0.28 8.10 -12.64
N LYS A 85 0.53 7.43 -13.46
CA LYS A 85 0.36 6.03 -13.79
C LYS A 85 1.41 5.19 -13.06
N ILE A 86 0.94 4.26 -12.24
CA ILE A 86 1.74 3.29 -11.53
C ILE A 86 1.54 1.92 -12.17
N ALA A 87 2.61 1.33 -12.69
CA ALA A 87 2.57 -0.04 -13.21
C ALA A 87 2.85 -1.03 -12.08
N LEU A 88 1.83 -1.81 -11.72
CA LEU A 88 1.92 -2.83 -10.68
C LEU A 88 2.27 -4.20 -11.30
N PRO A 89 3.12 -4.99 -10.62
CA PRO A 89 3.29 -6.41 -10.90
C PRO A 89 1.94 -7.14 -11.02
N GLY A 90 1.80 -7.98 -12.05
CA GLY A 90 0.54 -8.70 -12.33
C GLY A 90 -0.36 -8.06 -13.39
N ARG A 91 0.18 -7.16 -14.24
CA ARG A 91 -0.55 -6.46 -15.33
C ARG A 91 -1.70 -5.57 -14.85
N ARG A 92 -1.55 -4.97 -13.66
CA ARG A 92 -2.49 -3.96 -13.17
C ARG A 92 -1.80 -2.60 -13.26
N ASP A 93 -2.45 -1.66 -13.92
CA ASP A 93 -2.04 -0.27 -13.90
C ASP A 93 -3.00 0.50 -12.99
N VAL A 94 -2.47 1.38 -12.15
CA VAL A 94 -3.28 2.26 -11.32
C VAL A 94 -3.05 3.69 -11.76
N LEU A 95 -4.14 4.36 -12.11
CA LEU A 95 -4.16 5.78 -12.42
C LEU A 95 -4.56 6.54 -11.17
N LEU A 96 -3.71 7.47 -10.74
CA LEU A 96 -3.95 8.34 -9.60
C LEU A 96 -4.11 9.78 -10.09
N ASP A 97 -5.10 10.51 -9.59
CA ASP A 97 -5.23 11.95 -9.83
C ASP A 97 -4.04 12.69 -9.18
N LYS A 98 -3.40 13.60 -9.91
CA LYS A 98 -2.18 14.28 -9.42
C LYS A 98 -2.40 15.20 -8.21
N LYS A 99 -3.62 15.72 -8.03
CA LYS A 99 -3.91 16.67 -6.95
C LYS A 99 -4.26 15.96 -5.64
N THR A 100 -4.93 14.83 -5.76
CA THR A 100 -5.51 14.11 -4.62
C THR A 100 -4.81 12.79 -4.30
N PHE A 101 -3.99 12.28 -5.23
CA PHE A 101 -3.39 10.95 -5.20
C PHE A 101 -4.42 9.81 -5.05
N LEU A 102 -5.69 10.08 -5.36
CA LEU A 102 -6.75 9.09 -5.33
C LEU A 102 -6.82 8.33 -6.65
N PRO A 103 -7.17 7.04 -6.62
CA PRO A 103 -7.43 6.29 -7.84
C PRO A 103 -8.57 6.91 -8.65
N VAL A 104 -8.36 7.03 -9.96
CA VAL A 104 -9.37 7.49 -10.91
C VAL A 104 -10.48 6.44 -11.07
N ASP A 105 -10.11 5.16 -11.06
CA ASP A 105 -11.05 4.04 -11.03
C ASP A 105 -11.10 3.44 -9.62
N LEU A 106 -12.33 3.27 -9.10
CA LEU A 106 -12.62 2.66 -7.81
C LEU A 106 -13.14 1.22 -7.94
N SER A 107 -13.29 0.69 -9.16
CA SER A 107 -13.75 -0.67 -9.37
C SER A 107 -12.76 -1.69 -8.81
N GLY A 108 -13.26 -2.69 -8.08
CA GLY A 108 -12.43 -3.78 -7.55
C GLY A 108 -11.43 -3.40 -6.45
N ILE A 109 -11.46 -2.16 -5.94
CA ILE A 109 -10.52 -1.69 -4.91
C ILE A 109 -11.22 -1.22 -3.63
N GLU A 110 -10.57 -1.44 -2.49
CA GLU A 110 -10.97 -0.90 -1.19
C GLU A 110 -10.01 0.23 -0.79
N LEU A 111 -10.57 1.38 -0.43
CA LEU A 111 -9.81 2.56 0.01
C LEU A 111 -9.88 2.71 1.52
N LEU A 112 -8.71 2.77 2.15
CA LEU A 112 -8.54 3.07 3.57
C LEU A 112 -7.65 4.31 3.75
N PHE A 113 -7.95 5.10 4.75
CA PHE A 113 -7.19 6.32 5.11
C PHE A 113 -6.58 6.14 6.49
N TRP A 114 -5.31 6.52 6.63
CA TRP A 114 -4.62 6.51 7.91
C TRP A 114 -4.93 7.80 8.67
N LYS A 115 -5.49 7.66 9.88
CA LYS A 115 -5.79 8.77 10.78
C LYS A 115 -5.76 8.29 12.22
N ASP A 116 -5.16 9.08 13.12
CA ASP A 116 -5.09 8.80 14.56
C ASP A 116 -4.58 7.39 14.90
N GLY A 117 -3.61 6.89 14.13
CA GLY A 117 -3.01 5.57 14.33
C GLY A 117 -3.86 4.38 13.87
N LYS A 118 -4.95 4.62 13.12
CA LYS A 118 -5.87 3.58 12.63
C LYS A 118 -6.20 3.77 11.15
N TRP A 119 -6.55 2.67 10.49
CA TRP A 119 -7.07 2.65 9.13
C TRP A 119 -8.60 2.79 9.14
N TRP A 120 -9.12 3.79 8.45
CA TRP A 120 -10.55 4.08 8.33
C TRP A 120 -11.02 3.88 6.90
N ARG A 121 -12.20 3.31 6.69
CA ARG A 121 -12.76 3.15 5.34
C ARG A 121 -13.23 4.47 4.77
N LYS A 122 -13.15 4.62 3.45
CA LYS A 122 -13.67 5.80 2.73
C LYS A 122 -15.14 6.12 3.05
N GLU A 123 -15.96 5.09 3.20
CA GLU A 123 -17.40 5.24 3.48
C GLU A 123 -17.69 5.89 4.84
N GLU A 124 -16.73 5.79 5.77
CA GLU A 124 -16.83 6.30 7.13
C GLU A 124 -16.32 7.75 7.26
N PHE A 125 -15.72 8.32 6.19
CA PHE A 125 -15.05 9.63 6.23
C PHE A 125 -15.26 10.48 4.98
N PRO A 126 -15.75 11.73 5.08
CA PRO A 126 -15.82 12.65 3.95
C PRO A 126 -14.41 13.06 3.48
N LEU A 127 -14.21 13.00 2.16
CA LEU A 127 -12.94 13.21 1.42
C LEU A 127 -12.17 14.50 1.76
N GLN A 128 -12.82 15.53 2.27
CA GLN A 128 -12.23 16.87 2.44
C GLN A 128 -11.19 16.95 3.58
N GLY A 129 -11.16 15.99 4.53
CA GLY A 129 -10.16 15.93 5.61
C GLY A 129 -9.23 14.70 5.57
N ALA A 130 -9.57 13.67 4.80
CA ALA A 130 -8.85 12.39 4.81
C ALA A 130 -7.51 12.42 4.04
N ILE A 131 -7.37 13.37 3.11
CA ILE A 131 -6.15 13.50 2.29
C ILE A 131 -5.02 14.15 3.10
N SER A 132 -5.30 14.93 4.14
CA SER A 132 -4.29 15.78 4.80
C SER A 132 -3.45 15.14 5.92
N GLU A 133 -3.74 13.91 6.37
CA GLU A 133 -3.21 13.44 7.67
C GLU A 133 -2.32 12.18 7.66
N GLY A 134 -1.93 11.64 6.50
CA GLY A 134 -0.70 10.81 6.49
C GLY A 134 -0.55 9.79 5.38
N ALA A 135 -1.55 8.92 5.14
CA ALA A 135 -1.43 7.88 4.13
C ALA A 135 -2.78 7.36 3.62
N ILE A 136 -2.78 6.91 2.37
CA ILE A 136 -3.89 6.25 1.69
C ILE A 136 -3.46 4.81 1.42
N LYS A 137 -4.30 3.84 1.78
CA LYS A 137 -4.11 2.43 1.44
C LYS A 137 -5.18 1.99 0.45
N ILE A 138 -4.72 1.48 -0.68
CA ILE A 138 -5.53 0.88 -1.74
C ILE A 138 -5.33 -0.62 -1.66
N THR A 139 -6.37 -1.36 -1.29
CA THR A 139 -6.35 -2.83 -1.30
C THR A 139 -7.02 -3.31 -2.57
N PHE A 140 -6.34 -4.18 -3.31
CA PHE A 140 -6.90 -4.77 -4.53
C PHE A 140 -7.60 -6.06 -4.14
N ASN A 141 -8.93 -6.03 -4.05
CA ASN A 141 -9.69 -7.22 -3.70
C ASN A 141 -9.58 -8.23 -4.84
N ASN A 142 -8.86 -9.33 -4.62
CA ASN A 142 -8.75 -10.47 -5.55
C ASN A 142 -10.07 -11.26 -5.69
N LYS A 143 -11.23 -10.60 -5.71
CA LYS A 143 -12.52 -11.26 -6.02
C LYS A 143 -12.63 -11.66 -7.50
N GLU A 144 -11.71 -11.24 -8.35
CA GLU A 144 -11.64 -11.63 -9.77
C GLU A 144 -10.28 -12.25 -10.13
N SER A 145 -9.87 -13.30 -9.41
CA SER A 145 -8.97 -14.29 -10.02
C SER A 145 -9.72 -15.60 -10.17
N PRO A 146 -10.42 -15.79 -11.31
CA PRO A 146 -10.83 -17.14 -11.70
C PRO A 146 -9.55 -17.88 -12.09
N LEU A 147 -9.23 -18.93 -11.32
CA LEU A 147 -8.51 -20.09 -11.82
C LEU A 147 -9.44 -21.28 -11.69
#